data_AF-A0A544W8Y8-F1
#
_entry.id   AF-A0A544W8Y8-F1
#
_cell.length_a   1.000
_cell.length_b   1.000
_cell.length_c   1.000
_cell.angle_alpha   90.00
_cell.angle_beta   90.00
_cell.angle_gamma   90.00
#
_symmetry.space_group_name_H-M   'P 1'
#
loop_
_entity.id
_entity.type
_entity.pdbx_description
1 polymer ?
#
loop_
_entity_poly.entity_id
_entity_poly.type
_entity_poly.pdbx_seq_one_letter_code
_entity_poly.pdbx_strand_id
1 'polypeptide(L)'
;MSGVQGVSSSTADTGAAGGSSSAIGDDLFADDEMVGLRARWDSVQASFVDDPKECVQKADGLVSDVVDQLTSSFSHARSRLEEQWARGEEASTEDLRIALKRYREFFDRLLAV
;
A
#
# COMPACT_ATOMS: atom_id res chain seq x y z
N MET A 1 -10.91 -63.68 4.84
CA MET A 1 -10.40 -63.06 6.09
C MET A 1 -9.52 -61.88 5.70
N SER A 2 -9.73 -60.76 6.39
CA SER A 2 -8.87 -59.55 6.44
C SER A 2 -8.78 -58.70 5.17
N GLY A 3 -8.92 -57.37 5.19
CA GLY A 3 -9.12 -56.44 6.30
C GLY A 3 -9.28 -55.00 5.80
N VAL A 4 -10.19 -54.28 6.46
CA VAL A 4 -10.22 -52.84 6.82
C VAL A 4 -9.35 -51.81 6.05
N GLN A 5 -10.05 -50.93 5.33
CA GLN A 5 -10.13 -49.46 5.52
C GLN A 5 -8.83 -48.63 5.66
N GLY A 6 -8.72 -47.63 4.77
CA GLY A 6 -7.85 -46.46 4.92
C GLY A 6 -8.29 -45.37 3.95
N VAL A 7 -9.27 -44.56 4.35
CA VAL A 7 -9.61 -43.29 3.68
C VAL A 7 -8.54 -42.26 4.07
N SER A 8 -7.78 -41.77 3.09
CA SER A 8 -6.96 -40.58 3.27
C SER A 8 -7.57 -39.46 2.45
N SER A 9 -8.46 -38.71 3.11
CA SER A 9 -8.80 -37.35 2.70
C SER A 9 -7.53 -36.51 2.78
N SER A 10 -7.05 -35.99 1.65
CA SER A 10 -6.07 -34.91 1.62
C SER A 10 -6.76 -33.67 1.06
N THR A 11 -7.50 -32.99 1.93
CA THR A 11 -8.02 -31.65 1.67
C THR A 11 -7.00 -30.60 2.08
N ALA A 12 -6.86 -29.60 1.21
CA ALA A 12 -6.28 -28.28 1.41
C ALA A 12 -4.74 -28.19 1.49
N ASP A 13 -4.14 -27.79 0.37
CA ASP A 13 -3.13 -26.73 0.40
C ASP A 13 -3.74 -25.52 -0.33
N THR A 14 -4.30 -24.62 0.47
CA THR A 14 -4.63 -23.25 0.09
C THR A 14 -3.48 -22.40 0.62
N GLY A 15 -2.68 -21.82 -0.26
CA GLY A 15 -1.52 -21.05 0.22
C GLY A 15 -0.71 -20.30 -0.82
N ALA A 16 -1.33 -19.72 -1.86
CA ALA A 16 -0.61 -18.80 -2.75
C ALA A 16 -1.51 -17.67 -3.26
N ALA A 17 -2.00 -16.84 -2.33
CA ALA A 17 -2.55 -15.52 -2.64
C ALA A 17 -1.82 -14.50 -1.75
N GLY A 18 -0.60 -14.14 -2.12
CA GLY A 18 0.22 -13.16 -1.41
C GLY A 18 0.99 -12.21 -2.34
N GLY A 19 0.62 -12.13 -3.62
CA GLY A 19 1.39 -11.39 -4.63
C GLY A 19 0.89 -9.99 -4.99
N SER A 20 -0.29 -9.56 -4.54
CA SER A 20 -0.89 -8.30 -5.03
C SER A 20 -0.72 -7.09 -4.11
N SER A 21 -0.20 -7.25 -2.88
CA SER A 21 0.03 -6.09 -2.00
C SER A 21 1.22 -5.24 -2.48
N SER A 22 2.23 -5.86 -3.09
CA SER A 22 3.43 -5.16 -3.55
C SER A 22 3.15 -4.21 -4.71
N ALA A 23 2.25 -4.58 -5.63
CA ALA A 23 1.96 -3.79 -6.84
C ALA A 23 1.18 -2.50 -6.56
N ILE A 24 0.55 -2.37 -5.39
CA ILE A 24 -0.21 -1.17 -5.01
C ILE A 24 0.67 -0.19 -4.23
N GLY A 25 1.67 -0.70 -3.51
CA GLY A 25 2.75 0.10 -2.91
C GLY A 25 3.64 0.80 -3.95
N ASP A 26 3.89 0.15 -5.10
CA ASP A 26 4.65 0.72 -6.22
C ASP A 26 3.96 1.96 -6.86
N ASP A 27 2.65 2.14 -6.67
CA ASP A 27 1.92 3.25 -7.31
C ASP A 27 1.97 4.55 -6.47
N LEU A 28 2.35 4.47 -5.18
CA LEU A 28 2.30 5.58 -4.22
C LEU A 28 3.57 6.42 -4.13
N PHE A 29 4.69 5.81 -4.47
CA PHE A 29 6.01 6.45 -4.50
C PHE A 29 6.63 6.22 -5.86
N ALA A 30 7.49 7.14 -6.30
CA ALA A 30 8.32 6.85 -7.46
C ALA A 30 9.33 5.74 -7.11
N ASP A 31 9.66 4.87 -8.07
CA ASP A 31 10.63 3.78 -7.89
C ASP A 31 11.96 4.27 -7.28
N ASP A 32 12.44 5.45 -7.69
CA ASP A 32 13.66 6.07 -7.17
C ASP A 32 13.56 6.47 -5.68
N GLU A 33 12.38 6.90 -5.23
CA GLU A 33 12.14 7.25 -3.82
C GLU A 33 12.10 6.00 -2.94
N MET A 34 11.49 4.92 -3.44
CA MET A 34 11.48 3.61 -2.78
C MET A 34 12.89 3.06 -2.56
N VAL A 35 13.75 3.14 -3.58
CA VAL A 35 15.16 2.74 -3.47
C VAL A 35 15.90 3.58 -2.43
N GLY A 36 15.67 4.90 -2.41
CA GLY A 36 16.26 5.81 -1.45
C GLY A 36 15.83 5.53 0.01
N LEU A 37 14.54 5.29 0.24
CA LEU A 37 14.00 4.94 1.55
C LEU A 37 14.57 3.60 2.04
N ARG A 38 14.68 2.61 1.14
CA ARG A 38 15.26 1.30 1.46
C ARG A 38 16.73 1.41 1.87
N ALA A 39 17.53 2.17 1.11
CA ALA A 39 18.93 2.40 1.43
C ALA A 39 19.12 3.11 2.79
N ARG A 40 18.27 4.08 3.11
CA ARG A 40 18.28 4.75 4.43
C ARG A 40 17.92 3.78 5.56
N TRP A 41 16.90 2.96 5.36
CA TRP A 41 16.51 1.94 6.33
C TRP A 41 17.66 0.96 6.62
N ASP A 42 18.31 0.45 5.57
CA ASP A 42 19.44 -0.47 5.70
C ASP A 42 20.61 0.17 6.48
N SER A 43 20.89 1.45 6.23
CA SER A 43 21.90 2.21 6.97
C SER A 43 21.54 2.38 8.45
N VAL A 44 20.27 2.59 8.78
CA VAL A 44 19.81 2.67 10.18
C VAL A 44 20.05 1.33 10.87
N GLN A 45 19.62 0.22 10.26
CA GLN A 45 19.81 -1.12 10.81
C GLN A 45 21.28 -1.48 11.04
N ALA A 46 22.17 -1.11 10.10
CA ALA A 46 23.61 -1.34 10.24
C ALA A 46 24.21 -0.64 11.47
N SER A 47 23.66 0.52 11.86
CA SER A 47 24.15 1.31 13.00
C SER A 47 23.66 0.82 14.38
N PHE A 48 22.72 -0.13 14.43
CA PHE A 48 22.09 -0.58 15.68
C PHE A 48 23.08 -1.17 16.70
N VAL A 49 24.12 -1.85 16.21
CA VAL A 49 25.13 -2.51 17.07
C VAL A 49 25.96 -1.48 17.83
N ASP A 50 26.18 -0.30 17.23
CA ASP A 50 27.01 0.76 17.81
C ASP A 50 26.21 1.71 18.70
N ASP A 51 25.04 2.17 18.23
CA ASP A 51 24.15 3.04 19.00
C ASP A 51 22.67 2.62 18.85
N PRO A 52 22.18 1.69 19.71
CA PRO A 52 20.82 1.18 19.60
C PRO A 52 19.76 2.25 19.90
N LYS A 53 20.07 3.26 20.72
CA LYS A 53 19.10 4.31 21.06
C LYS A 53 18.93 5.30 19.92
N GLU A 54 20.05 5.78 19.37
CA GLU A 54 20.02 6.67 18.21
C GLU A 54 19.46 5.95 16.97
N CYS A 55 19.78 4.67 16.78
CA CYS A 55 19.21 3.85 15.71
C CYS A 55 17.67 3.81 15.77
N VAL A 56 17.09 3.60 16.95
CA VAL A 56 15.62 3.57 17.10
C VAL A 56 15.01 4.94 16.85
N GLN A 57 15.64 6.02 17.30
CA GLN A 57 15.18 7.39 17.00
C GLN A 57 15.22 7.71 15.50
N LYS A 58 16.28 7.27 14.80
CA LYS A 58 16.40 7.43 13.34
C LYS A 58 15.36 6.62 12.59
N ALA A 59 15.07 5.39 13.05
CA ALA A 59 14.02 4.55 12.47
C ALA A 59 12.64 5.20 12.63
N ASP A 60 12.34 5.74 13.82
CA ASP A 60 11.09 6.46 14.09
C ASP A 60 10.92 7.67 13.17
N GLY A 61 11.96 8.50 13.06
CA GLY A 61 11.96 9.65 12.14
C GLY A 61 11.75 9.25 10.68
N LEU A 62 12.44 8.20 10.21
CA LEU A 62 12.29 7.71 8.84
C LEU A 62 10.85 7.21 8.57
N VAL A 63 10.23 6.53 9.53
CA VAL A 63 8.83 6.09 9.40
C VAL A 63 7.88 7.28 9.39
N SER A 64 8.10 8.29 10.25
CA SER A 64 7.32 9.53 10.25
C SER A 64 7.36 10.22 8.89
N ASP A 65 8.55 10.37 8.30
CA ASP A 65 8.73 11.00 6.98
C ASP A 65 7.94 10.25 5.89
N VAL A 66 7.96 8.91 5.93
CA VAL A 66 7.21 8.06 4.98
C VAL A 66 5.70 8.24 5.13
N VAL A 67 5.20 8.30 6.37
CA VAL A 67 3.77 8.53 6.66
C VAL A 67 3.33 9.91 6.17
N ASP A 68 4.15 10.94 6.40
CA ASP A 68 3.87 12.30 5.94
C ASP A 68 3.84 12.38 4.41
N GLN A 69 4.78 11.70 3.74
CA GLN A 69 4.82 11.63 2.29
C GLN A 69 3.59 10.91 1.70
N LEU A 70 3.19 9.78 2.28
CA LEU A 70 1.96 9.06 1.92
C LEU A 70 0.73 9.97 2.05
N THR A 71 0.60 10.63 3.20
CA THR A 71 -0.53 11.52 3.50
C THR A 71 -0.60 12.67 2.49
N SER A 72 0.54 13.25 2.13
CA SER A 72 0.64 14.31 1.13
C SER A 72 0.26 13.83 -0.28
N SER A 73 0.77 12.67 -0.69
CA SER A 73 0.44 12.03 -1.98
C SER A 73 -1.05 11.76 -2.11
N PHE A 74 -1.67 11.14 -1.09
CA PHE A 74 -3.10 10.89 -1.07
C PHE A 74 -3.94 12.17 -1.04
N SER A 75 -3.49 13.19 -0.30
CA SER A 75 -4.16 14.49 -0.26
C SER A 75 -4.17 15.16 -1.64
N HIS A 76 -3.04 15.14 -2.34
CA HIS A 76 -2.94 15.63 -3.71
C HIS A 76 -3.83 14.85 -4.69
N ALA A 77 -3.83 13.53 -4.61
CA ALA A 77 -4.69 12.70 -5.44
C ALA A 77 -6.18 13.04 -5.21
N ARG A 78 -6.61 13.18 -3.94
CA ARG A 78 -7.97 13.59 -3.58
C ARG A 78 -8.32 14.97 -4.14
N SER A 79 -7.47 15.97 -3.96
CA SER A 79 -7.70 17.32 -4.48
C SER A 79 -7.89 17.33 -6.00
N ARG A 80 -7.15 16.51 -6.75
CA ARG A 80 -7.33 16.36 -8.20
C ARG A 80 -8.67 15.74 -8.60
N LEU A 81 -9.25 14.87 -7.78
CA LEU A 81 -10.60 14.35 -7.99
C LEU A 81 -11.65 15.44 -7.71
N GLU A 82 -11.47 16.20 -6.63
CA GLU A 82 -12.35 17.31 -6.25
C GLU A 82 -12.33 18.44 -7.30
N GLU A 83 -11.16 18.86 -7.78
CA GLU A 83 -11.02 19.91 -8.81
C GLU A 83 -11.66 19.56 -10.15
N GLN A 84 -11.67 18.28 -10.52
CA GLN A 84 -12.33 17.82 -11.75
C GLN A 84 -13.84 17.91 -11.66
N TRP A 85 -14.40 17.78 -10.45
CA TRP A 85 -15.83 17.83 -10.19
C TRP A 85 -16.32 19.24 -9.84
N ALA A 86 -15.54 20.03 -9.10
CA ALA A 86 -15.87 21.39 -8.67
C ALA A 86 -16.04 22.40 -9.82
N ARG A 87 -15.74 22.01 -11.07
CA ARG A 87 -15.74 22.90 -12.25
C ARG A 87 -17.07 22.93 -13.04
N GLY A 88 -18.15 22.29 -12.61
CA GLY A 88 -19.40 22.31 -13.40
C GLY A 88 -20.70 22.11 -12.62
N GLU A 89 -21.58 23.10 -12.69
CA GLU A 89 -22.97 23.05 -12.18
C GLU A 89 -23.91 22.17 -13.05
N GLU A 90 -23.46 21.68 -14.20
CA GLU A 90 -24.24 20.87 -15.15
C GLU A 90 -23.58 19.53 -15.48
N ALA A 91 -23.09 18.81 -14.47
CA ALA A 91 -22.57 17.46 -14.70
C ALA A 91 -23.70 16.47 -15.03
N SER A 92 -23.55 15.72 -16.11
CA SER A 92 -24.53 14.70 -16.51
C SER A 92 -24.53 13.51 -15.54
N THR A 93 -25.59 12.70 -15.56
CA THR A 93 -25.64 11.44 -14.78
C THR A 93 -24.50 10.48 -15.15
N GLU A 94 -23.99 10.56 -16.39
CA GLU A 94 -22.85 9.76 -16.80
C GLU A 94 -21.53 10.29 -16.21
N ASP A 95 -21.36 11.61 -16.12
CA ASP A 95 -20.21 12.22 -15.44
C ASP A 95 -20.17 11.83 -13.96
N LEU A 96 -21.34 11.78 -13.30
CA LEU A 96 -21.48 11.29 -11.92
C LEU A 96 -21.07 9.83 -11.77
N ARG A 97 -21.47 8.96 -12.73
CA ARG A 97 -21.08 7.55 -12.72
C ARG A 97 -19.56 7.40 -12.84
N ILE A 98 -18.93 8.16 -13.74
CA ILE A 98 -17.49 8.14 -13.94
C ILE A 98 -16.76 8.66 -12.69
N ALA A 99 -17.24 9.76 -12.10
CA ALA A 99 -16.68 10.30 -10.86
C ALA A 99 -16.72 9.26 -9.75
N LEU A 100 -17.86 8.59 -9.53
CA LEU A 100 -17.99 7.56 -8.50
C LEU A 100 -17.04 6.38 -8.75
N LYS A 101 -16.85 5.96 -10.01
CA LYS A 101 -15.89 4.90 -10.36
C LYS A 101 -14.46 5.29 -9.98
N ARG A 102 -14.05 6.53 -10.25
CA ARG A 102 -12.72 7.06 -9.90
C ARG A 102 -12.52 7.15 -8.38
N TYR A 103 -13.55 7.56 -7.64
CA TYR A 103 -13.52 7.53 -6.18
C TYR A 103 -13.40 6.11 -5.63
N ARG A 104 -14.07 5.11 -6.24
CA ARG A 104 -13.92 3.71 -5.86
C ARG A 104 -12.49 3.20 -6.09
N GLU A 105 -11.92 3.46 -7.27
CA GLU A 105 -10.53 3.07 -7.58
C GLU A 105 -9.54 3.73 -6.61
N PHE A 106 -9.74 5.01 -6.28
CA PHE A 106 -8.93 5.71 -5.28
C PHE A 106 -9.10 5.12 -3.87
N PHE A 107 -10.32 4.75 -3.48
CA PHE A 107 -10.62 4.11 -2.20
C PHE A 107 -9.99 2.71 -2.10
N ASP A 108 -10.08 1.90 -3.15
CA ASP A 108 -9.44 0.58 -3.19
C ASP A 108 -7.92 0.70 -3.08
N ARG A 109 -7.32 1.74 -3.68
CA ARG A 109 -5.89 2.06 -3.53
C ARG A 109 -5.52 2.48 -2.11
N LEU A 110 -6.38 3.23 -1.41
CA LEU A 110 -6.18 3.57 0.01
C LEU A 110 -6.18 2.34 0.92
N LEU A 111 -7.02 1.35 0.64
CA LEU A 111 -7.17 0.13 1.46
C LEU A 111 -6.07 -0.92 1.23
N ALA A 112 -5.25 -0.73 0.21
CA ALA A 112 -4.22 -1.67 -0.19
C ALA A 112 -2.82 -1.36 0.37
N VAL A 113 -2.72 -0.29 1.16
CA VAL A 113 -1.52 0.07 1.94
C VAL A 113 -1.38 -0.82 3.17
#